data_AF-A0A3E0VW46-F1
#
_entry.id   AF-A0A3E0VW46-F1
#
_cell.length_a   1.000
_cell.length_b   1.000
_cell.length_c   1.000
_cell.angle_alpha   90.00
_cell.angle_beta   90.00
_cell.angle_gamma   90.00
#
_symmetry.space_group_name_H-M   'P 1'
#
loop_
_entity.id
_entity.type
_entity.pdbx_description
1 polymer ?
#
loop_
_entity_poly.entity_id
_entity_poly.type
_entity_poly.pdbx_seq_one_letter_code
_entity_poly.pdbx_strand_id
1 'polypeptide(L)' 'MGVLTVRNLDDEVQRRIRLRAAENGRSMEAEARAILSAAVSENRLVTSWLAAAAELHEDDFELPTRSAPRESGAA' A
#
# COMPACT_ATOMS: atom_id res chain seq x y z
N MET A 1 -9.56 -14.19 14.52
CA MET A 1 -10.52 -13.07 14.65
C MET A 1 -10.16 -12.28 15.89
N GLY A 2 -9.94 -10.98 15.75
CA GLY A 2 -9.71 -10.07 16.88
C GLY A 2 -10.85 -9.07 16.99
N VAL A 3 -11.22 -8.71 18.21
CA VAL A 3 -12.18 -7.64 18.50
C VAL A 3 -11.41 -6.44 19.01
N LEU A 4 -11.62 -5.27 18.40
CA LEU A 4 -11.07 -4.00 18.85
C LEU A 4 -12.22 -3.10 19.28
N THR A 5 -12.19 -2.66 20.55
CA THR A 5 -13.18 -1.71 21.09
C THR A 5 -12.53 -0.34 21.23
N VAL A 6 -13.04 0.65 20.49
CA VAL A 6 -12.63 2.05 20.62
C VAL A 6 -13.59 2.74 21.59
N ARG A 7 -13.09 3.18 22.75
CA ARG A 7 -13.87 3.92 23.75
C ARG A 7 -13.76 5.42 23.52
N ASN A 8 -14.80 6.17 23.87
CA ASN A 8 -14.89 7.63 23.68
C ASN A 8 -14.54 8.05 22.24
N LEU A 9 -15.07 7.33 21.25
CA LEU A 9 -14.95 7.76 19.86
C LEU A 9 -15.75 9.06 19.68
N ASP A 10 -15.13 10.06 19.08
CA ASP A 10 -15.78 11.32 18.74
C ASP A 10 -17.02 11.07 17.87
N ASP A 11 -18.15 11.67 18.25
CA ASP A 11 -19.44 11.49 17.58
C ASP A 11 -19.40 11.90 16.10
N GLU A 12 -18.61 12.92 15.77
CA GLU A 12 -18.41 13.37 14.40
C GLU A 12 -17.62 12.33 13.58
N VAL A 13 -16.63 11.69 14.20
CA VAL A 13 -15.91 10.58 13.55
C VAL A 13 -16.86 9.41 13.28
N GLN A 14 -17.68 9.04 14.26
CA GLN A 14 -18.67 7.98 14.07
C GLN A 14 -19.68 8.32 12.96
N ARG A 15 -20.17 9.56 12.92
CA ARG A 15 -21.08 10.04 11.87
C ARG A 15 -20.45 9.95 10.49
N ARG A 16 -19.20 10.37 10.35
CA ARG A 16 -18.46 10.31 9.07
C ARG A 16 -18.23 8.88 8.59
N ILE A 17 -17.90 7.95 9.49
CA ILE A 17 -17.77 6.54 9.14
C ILE A 17 -19.10 6.00 8.65
N ARG A 18 -20.23 6.37 9.28
CA ARG A 18 -21.57 5.97 8.85
C ARG A 18 -21.87 6.40 7.42
N LEU A 19 -21.59 7.68 7.11
CA LEU A 19 -21.84 8.24 5.79
C LEU A 19 -20.99 7.55 4.72
N ARG A 20 -19.68 7.40 4.96
CA ARG A 20 -18.78 6.67 4.05
C ARG A 20 -19.21 5.22 3.83
N ALA A 21 -19.66 4.55 4.88
CA ALA A 21 -20.15 3.18 4.78
C ALA A 21 -21.37 3.08 3.85
N ALA A 22 -22.32 4.03 3.97
CA ALA A 22 -23.48 4.11 3.10
C ALA A 22 -23.09 4.43 1.64
N GLU A 23 -22.16 5.38 1.42
CA GLU A 23 -21.62 5.71 0.10
C GLU A 23 -20.95 4.49 -0.57
N ASN A 24 -20.22 3.69 0.21
CA ASN A 24 -19.53 2.49 -0.27
C ASN A 24 -20.42 1.23 -0.28
N GLY A 25 -21.71 1.34 0.08
CA GLY A 25 -22.64 0.20 0.11
C GLY A 25 -22.27 -0.92 1.08
N ARG A 26 -21.60 -0.61 2.19
CA ARG A 26 -21.14 -1.61 3.19
C ARG A 26 -21.52 -1.24 4.62
N SER A 27 -21.38 -2.19 5.54
CA SER A 27 -21.66 -1.94 6.97
C SER A 27 -20.64 -0.97 7.58
N MET A 28 -21.03 -0.29 8.65
CA MET A 28 -20.14 0.60 9.42
C MET A 28 -18.88 -0.14 9.91
N GLU A 29 -19.02 -1.39 10.34
CA GLU A 29 -17.89 -2.23 10.77
C GLU A 29 -16.95 -2.56 9.60
N ALA A 30 -17.52 -2.89 8.42
CA ALA A 30 -16.72 -3.15 7.23
C ALA A 30 -15.95 -1.91 6.77
N GLU A 31 -16.57 -0.72 6.86
CA GLU A 31 -15.91 0.56 6.61
C GLU A 31 -14.77 0.82 7.60
N ALA A 32 -15.03 0.68 8.90
CA ALA A 32 -14.01 0.86 9.93
C ALA A 32 -12.81 -0.09 9.73
N ARG A 33 -13.08 -1.36 9.41
CA ARG A 33 -12.04 -2.35 9.11
C ARG A 33 -11.21 -1.96 7.89
N ALA A 34 -11.86 -1.49 6.82
CA ALA A 34 -11.16 -1.07 5.61
C ALA A 34 -10.30 0.18 5.84
N ILE A 35 -10.80 1.16 6.62
CA ILE A 35 -10.03 2.35 7.00
C ILE A 35 -8.78 1.93 7.80
N LEU A 36 -8.95 1.09 8.83
CA LEU A 36 -7.83 0.61 9.63
C LEU A 36 -6.82 -0.17 8.77
N SER A 37 -7.31 -1.07 7.92
CA SER A 37 -6.46 -1.84 7.00
C SER A 37 -5.65 -0.93 6.08
N ALA A 38 -6.29 0.06 5.46
CA ALA A 38 -5.62 1.02 4.58
C ALA A 38 -4.62 1.90 5.34
N ALA A 39 -4.95 2.33 6.56
CA ALA A 39 -4.08 3.17 7.39
C ALA A 39 -2.82 2.46 7.85
N VAL A 40 -2.88 1.14 8.09
CA VAL A 40 -1.73 0.31 8.50
C VAL A 40 -1.06 -0.40 7.33
N SER A 41 -1.65 -0.36 6.14
CA SER A 41 -1.02 -0.87 4.93
C SER A 41 0.14 0.06 4.57
N GLU A 42 1.35 -0.33 4.95
CA GLU A 42 2.55 0.32 4.45
C GLU A 42 2.55 0.20 2.92
N ASN A 43 2.82 1.30 2.22
CA ASN A 43 2.98 1.28 0.76
C ASN A 43 4.27 0.52 0.43
N ARG A 44 4.15 -0.81 0.43
CA ARG A 44 5.25 -1.76 0.31
C ARG A 44 5.62 -2.01 -1.15
N LEU A 45 5.12 -1.23 -2.12
CA LEU A 45 5.35 -1.47 -3.55
C LEU A 45 6.81 -1.81 -3.87
N VAL A 46 7.76 -1.02 -3.36
CA VAL A 46 9.20 -1.25 -3.58
C VAL A 46 9.66 -2.56 -2.92
N THR A 47 9.30 -2.79 -1.67
CA THR A 47 9.68 -4.02 -0.93
C THR A 47 9.01 -5.28 -1.47
N SER A 48 7.74 -5.21 -1.91
CA SER A 48 7.05 -6.34 -2.53
C SER A 48 7.60 -6.63 -3.92
N TRP A 49 7.96 -5.58 -4.67
CA TRP A 49 8.63 -5.73 -5.95
C TRP A 49 10.03 -6.33 -5.77
N LEU A 50 10.83 -5.85 -4.81
CA LEU A 50 12.13 -6.42 -4.48
C LEU A 50 12.03 -7.89 -4.06
N ALA A 51 11.05 -8.24 -3.21
CA ALA A 51 10.82 -9.62 -2.80
C ALA A 51 10.44 -10.52 -3.98
N ALA A 52 9.55 -10.07 -4.87
CA ALA A 52 9.19 -10.81 -6.08
C ALA A 52 10.37 -10.92 -7.07
N ALA A 53 11.19 -9.86 -7.19
CA ALA A 53 12.37 -9.86 -8.04
C ALA A 53 13.50 -10.75 -7.50
N ALA A 54 13.57 -10.97 -6.19
CA ALA A 54 14.55 -11.88 -5.58
C ALA A 54 14.34 -13.33 -6.01
N GLU A 55 13.11 -13.77 -6.30
CA GLU A 55 12.84 -15.10 -6.85
C GLU A 55 13.35 -15.26 -8.29
N LEU A 56 13.49 -14.14 -9.02
CA LEU A 56 14.02 -14.07 -10.38
C LEU A 56 15.51 -13.75 -10.40
N HIS A 57 16.14 -13.60 -9.24
CA HIS A 57 17.55 -13.26 -9.14
C HIS A 57 18.40 -14.50 -9.45
N GLU A 58 19.16 -14.44 -10.54
CA GLU A 58 20.22 -15.40 -10.79
C GLU A 58 21.54 -14.82 -10.24
N ASP A 59 22.22 -15.59 -9.39
CA ASP A 59 23.47 -15.16 -8.72
C ASP A 59 24.62 -14.88 -9.70
N ASP A 60 24.58 -15.49 -10.89
CA ASP A 60 25.61 -15.37 -11.94
C ASP A 60 25.30 -14.26 -12.97
N PHE A 61 24.46 -13.28 -12.62
CA PHE A 61 24.22 -12.13 -13.50
C PHE A 61 25.49 -11.29 -13.69
N GLU A 62 26.19 -11.48 -14.81
CA GLU A 62 27.34 -10.66 -15.17
C GLU A 62 26.91 -9.22 -15.43
N LEU A 63 27.25 -8.33 -14.49
CA LEU A 63 27.02 -6.90 -14.64
C LEU A 63 27.90 -6.37 -15.78
N PRO A 64 27.31 -5.77 -16.83
CA PRO A 64 28.08 -5.22 -17.93
C PRO A 64 28.94 -4.05 -17.44
N THR A 65 30.12 -3.90 -18.05
CA THR A 65 30.99 -2.76 -17.79
C THR A 65 30.24 -1.47 -18.08
N ARG A 66 30.27 -0.53 -17.12
CA ARG A 66 29.62 0.78 -17.31
C ARG A 66 30.23 1.49 -18.52
N SER A 67 29.42 1.76 -19.53
CA SER A 67 29.78 2.57 -20.68
C SER A 67 29.39 4.04 -20.47
N ALA A 68 30.07 4.94 -21.17
CA ALA A 68 29.62 6.33 -21.25
C ALA A 68 28.18 6.37 -21.82
N PRO A 69 27.33 7.32 -21.37
CA PRO A 69 26.01 7.51 -21.95
C PRO A 69 26.11 7.57 -23.47
N ARG A 70 25.17 6.92 -24.17
CA ARG A 70 25.08 7.05 -25.63
C ARG A 70 25.01 8.55 -25.93
N GLU A 71 25.89 9.05 -26.81
CA GLU A 71 25.86 10.45 -27.21
C GLU A 71 24.44 10.77 -27.67
N SER A 72 23.72 11.55 -26.87
CA SER A 72 22.45 12.12 -27.29
C SER A 72 22.81 13.10 -28.39
N GLY A 73 22.62 12.69 -29.64
CA GLY A 73 22.84 13.53 -30.81
C GLY A 73 22.14 14.86 -30.58
N ALA A 74 22.93 15.88 -30.28
CA ALA A 74 22.46 17.25 -30.22
C ALA A 74 22.40 17.74 -31.67
N ALA A 75 21.16 17.90 -32.15
CA ALA A 75 20.74 18.53 -33.41
C ALA A 75 21.10 17.79 -34.72
#